data_AF-A0A063ZNX5-F1
#
_entry.id   AF-A0A063ZNX5-F1
#
_cell.length_a   1.000
_cell.length_b   1.000
_cell.length_c   1.000
_cell.angle_alpha   90.00
_cell.angle_beta   90.00
_cell.angle_gamma   90.00
#
_symmetry.space_group_name_H-M   'P 1'
#
loop_
_entity.id
_entity.type
_entity.pdbx_description
1 polymer ?
#
loop_
_entity_poly.entity_id
_entity_poly.type
_entity_poly.pdbx_seq_one_letter_code
_entity_poly.pdbx_strand_id
1 'polypeptide(L)'
;MAPLRSALPSLQPLRDGLTDDSLRFAILAGLATIPFTLLLSWEPVPDDGVVVGGSVSGLPLLVAAVVVGYRYSDRETESHRAGVWTGLAGSLGTVLLSLANSATTIWSGSWETTVFTAVLTPPVIIFGVGLTTAITAAIAAITARVANRLEREHRIVPPGETRARDVRDSRWWISIAAYVLLVPPAAIVLIVSEGRNDGWFLLSALFLLVLIPLSLVAFIALFIDATEPRPDGITWIPTLWVYVGLPIAGYVLVSLGAAYRGISTPSAPGAYGFFAALWVTAVGYLVARYRHVGGRIR
;
A
#
# COMPACT_ATOMS: atom_id res chain seq x y z
N MET A 1 39.73 -2.40 -21.97
CA MET A 1 39.48 -2.40 -20.51
C MET A 1 38.56 -1.23 -20.19
N ALA A 2 37.26 -1.49 -20.08
CA ALA A 2 36.24 -0.48 -19.77
C ALA A 2 35.93 -0.51 -18.26
N PRO A 3 35.72 0.64 -17.59
CA PRO A 3 35.55 0.68 -16.15
C PRO A 3 34.14 0.26 -15.72
N LEU A 4 34.08 -0.86 -14.99
CA LEU A 4 32.97 -1.34 -14.18
C LEU A 4 32.72 -0.38 -12.99
N ARG A 5 32.01 0.73 -13.21
CA ARG A 5 31.60 1.65 -12.11
C ARG A 5 30.12 2.05 -12.08
N SER A 6 29.29 1.52 -12.98
CA SER A 6 27.92 2.04 -13.17
C SER A 6 26.78 1.20 -12.57
N ALA A 7 27.03 0.28 -11.64
CA ALA A 7 25.98 -0.62 -11.12
C ALA A 7 25.79 -0.60 -9.60
N LEU A 8 26.30 0.42 -8.89
CA LEU A 8 25.88 0.66 -7.51
C LEU A 8 24.75 1.70 -7.54
N PRO A 9 23.53 1.38 -7.06
CA PRO A 9 22.50 2.39 -6.88
C PRO A 9 23.10 3.53 -6.04
N SER A 10 22.95 4.76 -6.50
CA SER A 10 23.56 5.92 -5.86
C SER A 10 23.08 5.98 -4.41
N LEU A 11 24.00 5.81 -3.46
CA LEU A 11 23.74 6.00 -2.02
C LEU A 11 23.70 7.49 -1.65
N GLN A 12 23.92 8.38 -2.62
CA GLN A 12 23.82 9.84 -2.48
C GLN A 12 22.51 10.30 -1.82
N PRO A 13 21.32 9.82 -2.23
CA PRO A 13 20.06 10.23 -1.62
C PRO A 13 20.00 9.87 -0.12
N LEU A 14 20.46 8.67 0.25
CA LEU A 14 20.53 8.22 1.65
C LEU A 14 21.53 9.04 2.46
N ARG A 15 22.69 9.35 1.88
CA ARG A 15 23.71 10.19 2.50
C ARG A 15 23.21 11.61 2.70
N ASP A 16 22.63 12.21 1.67
CA ASP A 16 22.11 13.57 1.70
C ASP A 16 20.97 13.70 2.72
N GLY A 17 20.10 12.69 2.80
CA GLY A 17 19.04 12.59 3.82
C GLY A 17 19.54 12.35 5.24
N LEU A 18 20.72 11.75 5.43
CA LEU A 18 21.35 11.59 6.75
C LEU A 18 22.05 12.87 7.24
N THR A 19 22.50 13.73 6.33
CA THR A 19 23.04 15.07 6.64
C THR A 19 21.97 16.11 6.91
N ASP A 20 20.76 15.91 6.38
CA ASP A 20 19.61 16.78 6.63
C ASP A 20 18.99 16.40 7.98
N ASP A 21 19.26 17.20 9.02
CA ASP A 21 18.82 16.95 10.40
C ASP A 21 17.29 16.84 10.50
N SER A 22 16.59 17.41 9.50
CA SER A 22 15.15 17.32 9.35
C SER A 22 14.63 15.92 8.98
N LEU A 23 15.42 15.03 8.37
CA LEU A 23 14.95 13.71 7.89
C LEU A 23 15.58 12.52 8.63
N ARG A 24 16.57 12.79 9.47
CA ARG A 24 17.29 11.78 10.26
C ARG A 24 16.37 10.92 11.11
N PHE A 25 15.38 11.52 11.77
CA PHE A 25 14.40 10.78 12.57
C PHE A 25 13.58 9.80 11.72
N ALA A 26 13.13 10.23 10.54
CA ALA A 26 12.33 9.41 9.64
C ALA A 26 13.09 8.16 9.16
N ILE A 27 14.38 8.33 8.82
CA ILE A 27 15.26 7.22 8.42
C ILE A 27 15.51 6.28 9.59
N LEU A 28 15.83 6.80 10.77
CA LEU A 28 16.06 5.99 11.98
C LEU A 28 14.81 5.21 12.39
N ALA A 29 13.63 5.83 12.32
CA ALA A 29 12.36 5.17 12.56
C ALA A 29 12.15 4.01 11.60
N GLY A 30 12.42 4.19 10.30
CA GLY A 30 12.34 3.11 9.31
C GLY A 30 13.34 1.98 9.59
N LEU A 31 14.61 2.29 9.85
CA LEU A 31 15.63 1.29 10.17
C LEU A 31 15.31 0.52 11.46
N ALA A 32 14.75 1.19 12.46
CA ALA A 32 14.36 0.57 13.73
C ALA A 32 13.29 -0.53 13.55
N THR A 33 12.53 -0.50 12.44
CA THR A 33 11.51 -1.53 12.16
C THR A 33 12.10 -2.85 11.71
N ILE A 34 13.30 -2.84 11.10
CA ILE A 34 13.94 -4.02 10.50
C ILE A 34 14.04 -5.21 11.48
N PRO A 35 14.63 -5.09 12.69
CA PRO A 35 14.75 -6.23 13.60
C PRO A 35 13.39 -6.80 14.01
N PHE A 36 12.38 -5.96 14.21
CA PHE A 36 11.03 -6.42 14.54
C PHE A 36 10.36 -7.11 13.36
N THR A 37 10.52 -6.58 12.14
CA THR A 37 10.01 -7.20 10.92
C THR A 37 10.63 -8.57 10.72
N LEU A 38 11.95 -8.71 10.90
CA LEU A 38 12.64 -10.00 10.81
C LEU A 38 12.17 -10.98 11.88
N LEU A 39 12.06 -10.54 13.13
CA LEU A 39 11.63 -11.38 14.25
C LEU A 39 10.18 -11.88 14.08
N LEU A 40 9.28 -11.00 13.64
CA LEU A 40 7.86 -11.31 13.47
C LEU A 40 7.55 -12.06 12.17
N SER A 41 8.46 -12.05 11.20
CA SER A 41 8.32 -12.77 9.92
C SER A 41 9.06 -14.11 9.92
N TRP A 42 9.64 -14.50 11.06
CA TRP A 42 10.35 -15.76 11.21
C TRP A 42 9.35 -16.92 11.39
N GLU A 43 8.83 -17.44 10.29
CA GLU A 43 8.06 -18.69 10.27
C GLU A 43 8.93 -19.83 9.74
N PRO A 44 8.83 -21.06 10.31
CA PRO A 44 9.51 -22.23 9.77
C PRO A 44 9.06 -22.48 8.32
N VAL A 45 10.02 -22.61 7.40
CA VAL A 45 9.74 -22.93 5.99
C VAL A 45 9.07 -24.31 5.93
N PRO A 46 7.85 -24.45 5.37
CA PRO A 46 7.25 -25.76 5.15
C PRO A 46 8.07 -26.55 4.11
N ASP A 47 8.31 -27.84 4.37
CA ASP A 47 9.22 -28.68 3.57
C ASP A 47 8.78 -28.90 2.10
N ASP A 48 7.52 -28.61 1.73
CA ASP A 48 6.94 -29.02 0.43
C ASP A 48 6.36 -27.88 -0.44
N GLY A 49 6.78 -26.62 -0.26
CA GLY A 49 6.21 -25.48 -1.00
C GLY A 49 7.23 -24.54 -1.66
N VAL A 50 6.97 -24.14 -2.91
CA VAL A 50 7.63 -22.98 -3.53
C VAL A 50 7.09 -21.71 -2.86
N VAL A 51 7.85 -21.15 -1.92
CA VAL A 51 7.48 -19.91 -1.21
C VAL A 51 8.12 -18.71 -1.91
N VAL A 52 7.42 -18.13 -2.90
CA VAL A 52 7.82 -16.84 -3.46
C VAL A 52 7.32 -15.73 -2.54
N GLY A 53 8.24 -15.05 -1.85
CA GLY A 53 7.99 -13.77 -1.16
C GLY A 53 7.77 -13.82 0.36
N GLY A 54 7.41 -14.97 0.94
CA GLY A 54 7.19 -15.11 2.40
C GLY A 54 6.10 -14.20 2.97
N SER A 55 5.73 -14.42 4.24
CA SER A 55 4.84 -13.51 4.97
C SER A 55 5.69 -12.45 5.68
N VAL A 56 5.54 -11.17 5.31
CA VAL A 56 6.26 -10.07 5.97
C VAL A 56 5.31 -9.32 6.90
N SER A 57 5.64 -9.29 8.19
CA SER A 57 4.90 -8.50 9.17
C SER A 57 5.14 -7.00 8.92
N GLY A 58 4.15 -6.33 8.32
CA GLY A 58 4.20 -4.88 8.06
C GLY A 58 3.95 -4.01 9.30
N LEU A 59 3.56 -4.59 10.43
CA LEU A 59 3.08 -3.84 11.60
C LEU A 59 4.12 -2.86 12.18
N PRO A 60 5.41 -3.23 12.35
CA PRO A 60 6.43 -2.29 12.80
C PRO A 60 6.55 -1.06 11.87
N LEU A 61 6.47 -1.29 10.56
CA LEU A 61 6.53 -0.23 9.55
C LEU A 61 5.31 0.70 9.60
N LEU A 62 4.12 0.14 9.84
CA LEU A 62 2.90 0.92 10.04
C LEU A 62 3.01 1.84 11.26
N VAL A 63 3.52 1.32 12.38
CA VAL A 63 3.71 2.11 13.61
C VAL A 63 4.71 3.25 13.36
N ALA A 64 5.85 2.95 12.71
CA ALA A 64 6.82 3.99 12.35
C ALA A 64 6.21 5.06 11.43
N ALA A 65 5.40 4.67 10.45
CA ALA A 65 4.71 5.60 9.56
C ALA A 65 3.78 6.57 10.31
N VAL A 66 3.02 6.05 11.29
CA VAL A 66 2.12 6.87 12.13
C VAL A 66 2.93 7.83 13.00
N VAL A 67 3.98 7.34 13.67
CA VAL A 67 4.84 8.19 14.53
C VAL A 67 5.48 9.32 13.72
N VAL A 68 6.00 9.01 12.54
CA VAL A 68 6.59 10.01 11.63
C VAL A 68 5.52 10.96 11.12
N GLY A 69 4.37 10.47 10.67
CA GLY A 69 3.26 11.33 10.22
C GLY A 69 2.78 12.31 11.29
N TYR A 70 2.68 11.86 12.55
CA TYR A 70 2.33 12.70 13.69
C TYR A 70 3.41 13.75 13.98
N ARG A 71 4.69 13.33 14.01
CA ARG A 71 5.82 14.21 14.34
C ARG A 71 6.05 15.33 13.32
N TYR A 72 5.71 15.10 12.06
CA TYR A 72 5.86 16.06 10.96
C TYR A 72 4.52 16.69 10.53
N SER A 73 3.47 16.55 11.35
CA SER A 73 2.13 17.07 11.04
C SER A 73 2.13 18.57 10.72
N ASP A 74 2.89 19.37 11.49
CA ASP A 74 3.04 20.82 11.31
C ASP A 74 3.64 21.26 9.96
N ARG A 75 4.24 20.34 9.20
CA ARG A 75 4.98 20.65 7.96
C ARG A 75 4.58 19.69 6.85
N GLU A 76 3.50 20.00 6.13
CA GLU A 76 2.93 19.13 5.08
C GLU A 76 3.95 18.61 4.07
N THR A 77 4.86 19.48 3.57
CA THR A 77 5.88 19.10 2.59
C THR A 77 6.95 18.17 3.20
N GLU A 78 7.31 18.37 4.47
CA GLU A 78 8.27 17.53 5.17
C GLU A 78 7.65 16.18 5.56
N SER A 79 6.36 16.13 5.90
CA SER A 79 5.65 14.89 6.26
C SER A 79 5.65 13.88 5.11
N HIS A 80 5.35 14.32 3.88
CA HIS A 80 5.36 13.43 2.71
C HIS A 80 6.77 12.89 2.46
N ARG A 81 7.78 13.76 2.51
CA ARG A 81 9.18 13.37 2.30
C ARG A 81 9.67 12.43 3.41
N ALA A 82 9.32 12.70 4.66
CA ALA A 82 9.64 11.87 5.81
C ALA A 82 9.01 10.47 5.68
N GLY A 83 7.73 10.37 5.32
CA GLY A 83 7.06 9.09 5.09
C GLY A 83 7.72 8.25 3.99
N VAL A 84 8.15 8.88 2.89
CA VAL A 84 8.93 8.20 1.82
C VAL A 84 10.25 7.67 2.37
N TRP A 85 11.01 8.47 3.13
CA TRP A 85 12.29 8.04 3.70
C TRP A 85 12.15 6.92 4.73
N THR A 86 11.13 6.99 5.59
CA THR A 86 10.81 5.91 6.52
C THR A 86 10.47 4.63 5.77
N GLY A 87 9.70 4.73 4.68
CA GLY A 87 9.30 3.60 3.86
C GLY A 87 10.48 2.96 3.14
N LEU A 88 11.34 3.76 2.52
CA LEU A 88 12.57 3.29 1.88
C LEU A 88 13.50 2.61 2.89
N ALA A 89 13.74 3.23 4.04
CA ALA A 89 14.61 2.67 5.08
C ALA A 89 14.05 1.36 5.64
N GLY A 90 12.74 1.30 5.92
CA GLY A 90 12.09 0.10 6.42
C GLY A 90 11.96 -1.03 5.40
N SER A 91 11.90 -0.71 4.10
CA SER A 91 11.82 -1.71 3.02
C SER A 91 13.01 -2.65 2.98
N LEU A 92 14.15 -2.25 3.57
CA LEU A 92 15.35 -3.08 3.66
C LEU A 92 15.07 -4.43 4.34
N GLY A 93 14.18 -4.45 5.34
CA GLY A 93 13.74 -5.70 5.99
C GLY A 93 13.02 -6.63 5.02
N THR A 94 12.13 -6.10 4.19
CA THR A 94 11.41 -6.85 3.15
C THR A 94 12.36 -7.40 2.08
N VAL A 95 13.36 -6.59 1.68
CA VAL A 95 14.39 -7.02 0.71
C VAL A 95 15.20 -8.19 1.28
N LEU A 96 15.64 -8.10 2.53
CA LEU A 96 16.41 -9.16 3.18
C LEU A 96 15.62 -10.47 3.24
N LEU A 97 14.35 -10.43 3.64
CA LEU A 97 13.46 -11.61 3.66
C LEU A 97 13.22 -12.18 2.27
N SER A 98 12.97 -11.32 1.28
CA SER A 98 12.74 -11.74 -0.11
C SER A 98 13.97 -12.43 -0.70
N LEU A 99 15.17 -11.91 -0.41
CA LEU A 99 16.42 -12.52 -0.83
C LEU A 99 16.67 -13.85 -0.12
N ALA A 100 16.40 -13.94 1.19
CA ALA A 100 16.53 -15.18 1.95
C ALA A 100 15.62 -16.29 1.38
N ASN A 101 14.34 -15.97 1.14
CA ASN A 101 13.36 -16.91 0.59
C ASN A 101 13.65 -17.28 -0.88
N SER A 102 14.17 -16.35 -1.67
CA SER A 102 14.60 -16.65 -3.04
C SER A 102 15.81 -17.59 -3.04
N ALA A 103 16.77 -17.37 -2.13
CA ALA A 103 17.96 -18.20 -2.02
C ALA A 103 17.63 -19.64 -1.61
N THR A 104 16.71 -19.83 -0.65
CA THR A 104 16.25 -21.17 -0.27
C THR A 104 15.56 -21.87 -1.44
N THR A 105 14.67 -21.17 -2.15
CA THR A 105 13.95 -21.71 -3.32
C THR A 105 14.90 -22.11 -4.45
N ILE A 106 15.94 -21.32 -4.72
CA ILE A 106 16.95 -21.65 -5.75
C ILE A 106 17.77 -22.89 -5.37
N TRP A 107 18.00 -23.11 -4.07
CA TRP A 107 18.80 -24.23 -3.59
C TRP A 107 18.01 -25.54 -3.55
N SER A 108 16.72 -25.51 -3.19
CA SER A 108 15.87 -26.70 -3.08
C SER A 108 15.04 -27.02 -4.33
N GLY A 109 14.93 -26.08 -5.27
CA GLY A 109 14.01 -26.17 -6.39
C GLY A 109 14.49 -26.99 -7.60
N SER A 110 13.53 -27.37 -8.44
CA SER A 110 13.79 -27.86 -9.81
C SER A 110 14.41 -26.75 -10.71
N TRP A 111 15.04 -27.14 -11.82
CA TRP A 111 15.63 -26.19 -12.77
C TRP A 111 14.61 -25.15 -13.28
N GLU A 112 13.38 -25.57 -13.57
CA GLU A 112 12.31 -24.69 -14.04
C GLU A 112 11.95 -23.66 -12.97
N THR A 113 11.70 -24.10 -11.73
CA THR A 113 11.41 -23.20 -10.60
C THR A 113 12.54 -22.21 -10.33
N THR A 114 13.81 -22.63 -10.49
CA THR A 114 14.97 -21.76 -10.32
C THR A 114 15.02 -20.65 -11.36
N VAL A 115 14.79 -20.99 -12.64
CA VAL A 115 14.73 -19.98 -13.71
C VAL A 115 13.57 -19.01 -13.48
N PHE A 116 12.38 -19.52 -13.11
CA PHE A 116 11.24 -18.68 -12.80
C PHE A 116 11.50 -17.73 -11.62
N THR A 117 12.01 -18.23 -10.50
CA THR A 117 12.34 -17.42 -9.33
C THR A 117 13.40 -16.38 -9.69
N ALA A 118 14.46 -16.75 -10.39
CA ALA A 118 15.51 -15.80 -10.79
C ALA A 118 14.97 -14.64 -11.64
N VAL A 119 14.00 -14.89 -12.52
CA VAL A 119 13.38 -13.86 -13.36
C VAL A 119 12.37 -13.00 -12.58
N LEU A 120 11.59 -13.61 -11.67
CA LEU A 120 10.55 -12.91 -10.90
C LEU A 120 11.09 -12.16 -9.67
N THR A 121 12.19 -12.59 -9.07
CA THR A 121 12.72 -11.97 -7.85
C THR A 121 13.04 -10.48 -8.01
N PRO A 122 13.76 -10.01 -9.05
CA PRO A 122 14.03 -8.59 -9.22
C PRO A 122 12.77 -7.70 -9.31
N PRO A 123 11.77 -7.98 -10.19
CA PRO A 123 10.56 -7.18 -10.23
C PRO A 123 9.76 -7.28 -8.93
N VAL A 124 9.71 -8.44 -8.26
CA VAL A 124 9.05 -8.58 -6.95
C VAL A 124 9.72 -7.70 -5.89
N ILE A 125 11.05 -7.64 -5.85
CA ILE A 125 11.79 -6.77 -4.92
C ILE A 125 11.49 -5.29 -5.19
N ILE A 126 11.61 -4.87 -6.45
CA ILE A 126 11.35 -3.47 -6.86
C ILE A 126 9.91 -3.10 -6.50
N PHE A 127 8.97 -3.99 -6.82
CA PHE A 127 7.56 -3.80 -6.54
C PHE A 127 7.28 -3.75 -5.03
N GLY A 128 7.83 -4.67 -4.25
CA GLY A 128 7.69 -4.73 -2.80
C GLY A 128 8.21 -3.47 -2.13
N VAL A 129 9.42 -3.02 -2.50
CA VAL A 129 10.03 -1.77 -2.00
C VAL A 129 9.17 -0.55 -2.34
N GLY A 130 8.71 -0.47 -3.59
CA GLY A 130 7.83 0.61 -4.04
C GLY A 130 6.51 0.63 -3.27
N LEU A 131 5.90 -0.53 -3.08
CA LEU A 131 4.64 -0.68 -2.36
C LEU A 131 4.77 -0.33 -0.88
N THR A 132 5.79 -0.85 -0.18
CA THR A 132 6.02 -0.52 1.23
C THR A 132 6.28 0.97 1.40
N THR A 133 7.05 1.58 0.48
CA THR A 133 7.33 3.01 0.51
C THR A 133 6.06 3.84 0.31
N ALA A 134 5.23 3.46 -0.67
CA ALA A 134 3.97 4.13 -0.96
C ALA A 134 2.99 4.02 0.22
N ILE A 135 2.87 2.84 0.84
CA ILE A 135 2.02 2.62 2.02
C ILE A 135 2.48 3.51 3.19
N THR A 136 3.78 3.50 3.51
CA THR A 136 4.32 4.31 4.61
C THR A 136 4.12 5.80 4.35
N ALA A 137 4.39 6.27 3.13
CA ALA A 137 4.18 7.66 2.76
C ALA A 137 2.70 8.07 2.85
N ALA A 138 1.78 7.20 2.39
CA ALA A 138 0.35 7.42 2.48
C ALA A 138 -0.11 7.51 3.93
N ILE A 139 0.33 6.60 4.81
CA ILE A 139 -0.03 6.60 6.23
C ILE A 139 0.51 7.84 6.94
N ALA A 140 1.76 8.22 6.65
CA ALA A 140 2.35 9.44 7.21
C ALA A 140 1.53 10.67 6.80
N ALA A 141 1.16 10.79 5.52
CA ALA A 141 0.35 11.88 5.01
C ALA A 141 -1.08 11.88 5.59
N ILE A 142 -1.71 10.71 5.73
CA ILE A 142 -3.02 10.53 6.37
C ILE A 142 -2.95 11.02 7.83
N THR A 143 -1.95 10.56 8.57
CA THR A 143 -1.76 10.89 9.99
C THR A 143 -1.53 12.38 10.17
N ALA A 144 -0.68 12.99 9.34
CA ALA A 144 -0.44 14.43 9.35
C ALA A 144 -1.73 15.23 9.09
N ARG A 145 -2.54 14.82 8.12
CA ARG A 145 -3.84 15.47 7.84
C ARG A 145 -4.82 15.36 9.01
N VAL A 146 -4.89 14.19 9.64
CA VAL A 146 -5.78 13.97 10.80
C VAL A 146 -5.33 14.83 11.98
N ALA A 147 -4.03 14.86 12.28
CA ALA A 147 -3.46 15.71 13.32
C ALA A 147 -3.76 17.21 13.07
N ASN A 148 -3.53 17.67 11.84
CA ASN A 148 -3.81 19.07 11.46
C ASN A 148 -5.31 19.41 11.53
N ARG A 149 -6.21 18.46 11.23
CA ARG A 149 -7.65 18.67 11.39
C ARG A 149 -8.04 18.84 12.85
N LEU A 150 -7.55 17.97 13.74
CA LEU A 150 -7.83 18.05 15.16
C LEU A 150 -7.34 19.38 15.76
N GLU A 151 -6.17 19.86 15.32
CA GLU A 151 -5.67 21.17 15.76
C GLU A 151 -6.49 22.33 15.19
N ARG A 152 -6.92 22.26 13.92
CA ARG A 152 -7.80 23.28 13.32
C ARG A 152 -9.17 23.34 13.99
N GLU A 153 -9.74 22.22 14.42
CA GLU A 153 -11.00 22.24 15.18
C GLU A 153 -10.86 22.94 16.54
N HIS A 154 -9.66 22.92 17.12
CA HIS A 154 -9.35 23.66 18.35
C HIS A 154 -8.99 25.14 18.11
N ARG A 155 -8.60 25.50 16.88
CA ARG A 155 -8.23 26.87 16.51
C ARG A 155 -9.42 27.57 15.86
N ILE A 156 -9.98 28.59 16.50
CA ILE A 156 -11.06 29.41 15.90
C ILE A 156 -10.50 30.12 14.66
N VAL A 157 -10.81 29.58 13.47
CA VAL A 157 -10.41 30.16 12.18
C VAL A 157 -11.43 31.24 11.78
N PRO A 158 -11.00 32.48 11.46
CA PRO A 158 -11.90 33.50 10.95
C PRO A 158 -12.54 33.07 9.61
N PRO A 159 -13.83 33.36 9.39
CA PRO A 159 -14.51 32.95 8.17
C PRO A 159 -13.96 33.74 6.97
N GLY A 160 -13.37 33.05 5.98
CA GLY A 160 -13.00 33.68 4.70
C GLY A 160 -11.92 33.01 3.85
N GLU A 161 -11.09 32.12 4.40
CA GLU A 161 -9.89 31.63 3.70
C GLU A 161 -9.96 30.23 3.07
N THR A 162 -11.13 29.58 3.07
CA THR A 162 -11.24 28.23 2.47
C THR A 162 -11.43 28.33 0.96
N ARG A 163 -10.31 28.38 0.22
CA ARG A 163 -10.29 28.22 -1.24
C ARG A 163 -10.69 26.77 -1.57
N ALA A 164 -11.98 26.50 -1.60
CA ALA A 164 -12.54 25.21 -1.94
C ALA A 164 -12.14 24.85 -3.38
N ARG A 165 -11.46 23.71 -3.55
CA ARG A 165 -11.17 23.16 -4.89
C ARG A 165 -12.48 22.66 -5.49
N ASP A 166 -12.69 22.92 -6.79
CA ASP A 166 -13.84 22.38 -7.50
C ASP A 166 -13.70 20.85 -7.58
N VAL A 167 -14.68 20.14 -7.02
CA VAL A 167 -14.77 18.67 -6.99
C VAL A 167 -14.73 18.08 -8.42
N ARG A 168 -15.08 18.87 -9.43
CA ARG A 168 -15.05 18.48 -10.85
C ARG A 168 -13.64 18.23 -11.40
N ASP A 169 -12.61 18.89 -10.85
CA ASP A 169 -11.23 18.79 -11.37
C ASP A 169 -10.43 17.61 -10.78
N SER A 170 -10.96 16.90 -9.78
CA SER A 170 -10.27 15.78 -9.15
C SER A 170 -10.18 14.60 -10.11
N ARG A 171 -9.02 14.38 -10.75
CA ARG A 171 -8.73 13.26 -11.68
C ARG A 171 -8.64 11.88 -11.00
N TRP A 172 -8.71 11.84 -9.67
CA TRP A 172 -8.58 10.62 -8.86
C TRP A 172 -9.63 9.54 -9.16
N TRP A 173 -10.80 9.92 -9.71
CA TRP A 173 -11.82 8.96 -10.12
C TRP A 173 -11.34 7.99 -11.20
N ILE A 174 -10.36 8.36 -12.02
CA ILE A 174 -9.85 7.51 -13.10
C ILE A 174 -9.18 6.27 -12.50
N SER A 175 -8.38 6.44 -11.45
CA SER A 175 -7.73 5.32 -10.75
C SER A 175 -8.75 4.40 -10.09
N ILE A 176 -9.80 4.97 -9.51
CA ILE A 176 -10.91 4.22 -8.89
C ILE A 176 -11.67 3.42 -9.96
N ALA A 177 -11.94 4.02 -11.12
CA ALA A 177 -12.61 3.35 -12.23
C ALA A 177 -11.75 2.22 -12.82
N ALA A 178 -10.45 2.46 -13.02
CA ALA A 178 -9.51 1.44 -13.46
C ALA A 178 -9.48 0.24 -12.50
N TYR A 179 -9.46 0.51 -11.19
CA TYR A 179 -9.55 -0.54 -10.18
C TYR A 179 -10.85 -1.34 -10.31
N VAL A 180 -12.01 -0.67 -10.33
CA VAL A 180 -13.32 -1.32 -10.43
C VAL A 180 -13.45 -2.22 -11.66
N LEU A 181 -12.85 -1.82 -12.79
CA LEU A 181 -12.83 -2.60 -14.02
C LEU A 181 -11.86 -3.79 -13.97
N LEU A 182 -10.75 -3.68 -13.24
CA LEU A 182 -9.73 -4.73 -13.17
C LEU A 182 -10.08 -5.85 -12.18
N VAL A 183 -10.79 -5.57 -11.08
CA VAL A 183 -11.09 -6.59 -10.06
C VAL A 183 -11.83 -7.81 -10.61
N PRO A 184 -12.93 -7.69 -11.38
CA PRO A 184 -13.67 -8.86 -11.85
C PRO A 184 -12.87 -9.84 -12.71
N PRO A 185 -12.12 -9.42 -13.76
CA PRO A 185 -11.30 -10.36 -14.53
C PRO A 185 -10.18 -10.96 -13.69
N ALA A 186 -9.56 -10.18 -12.77
CA ALA A 186 -8.55 -10.71 -11.87
C ALA A 186 -9.12 -11.81 -10.96
N ALA A 187 -10.31 -11.60 -10.39
CA ALA A 187 -10.98 -12.57 -9.53
C ALA A 187 -11.33 -13.85 -10.31
N ILE A 188 -11.83 -13.74 -11.54
CA ILE A 188 -12.11 -14.91 -12.40
C ILE A 188 -10.84 -15.71 -12.64
N VAL A 189 -9.73 -15.04 -13.00
CA VAL A 189 -8.45 -15.72 -13.24
C VAL A 189 -7.96 -16.43 -11.99
N LEU A 190 -8.00 -15.76 -10.83
CA LEU A 190 -7.54 -16.34 -9.56
C LEU A 190 -8.35 -17.60 -9.19
N ILE A 191 -9.68 -17.54 -9.27
CA ILE A 191 -10.56 -18.68 -8.97
C ILE A 191 -10.33 -19.83 -9.95
N VAL A 192 -10.18 -19.52 -11.24
CA VAL A 192 -10.04 -20.53 -12.30
C VAL A 192 -8.63 -21.14 -12.34
N SER A 193 -7.63 -20.43 -11.81
CA SER A 193 -6.23 -20.89 -11.78
C SER A 193 -5.95 -21.99 -10.75
N GLU A 194 -6.85 -22.21 -9.80
CA GLU A 194 -6.68 -23.20 -8.74
C GLU A 194 -6.63 -24.63 -9.33
N GLY A 195 -5.48 -25.29 -9.23
CA GLY A 195 -5.25 -26.66 -9.70
C GLY A 195 -4.97 -26.84 -11.20
N ARG A 196 -4.58 -25.79 -11.93
CA ARG A 196 -4.22 -25.87 -13.37
C ARG A 196 -2.72 -25.65 -13.65
N ASN A 197 -2.30 -26.01 -14.87
CA ASN A 197 -0.93 -25.92 -15.42
C ASN A 197 -0.23 -24.56 -15.21
N ASP A 198 1.09 -24.56 -15.33
CA ASP A 198 2.05 -23.45 -15.09
C ASP A 198 1.70 -22.10 -15.75
N GLY A 199 1.03 -22.11 -16.91
CA GLY A 199 0.61 -20.87 -17.59
C GLY A 199 -0.43 -20.05 -16.81
N TRP A 200 -1.31 -20.71 -16.06
CA TRP A 200 -2.31 -20.03 -15.23
C TRP A 200 -1.69 -19.36 -14.01
N PHE A 201 -0.63 -19.96 -13.45
CA PHE A 201 0.12 -19.38 -12.35
C PHE A 201 0.73 -18.03 -12.75
N LEU A 202 1.38 -17.95 -13.93
CA LEU A 202 1.96 -16.70 -14.44
C LEU A 202 0.91 -15.60 -14.65
N LEU A 203 -0.25 -15.97 -15.20
CA LEU A 203 -1.33 -15.02 -15.42
C LEU A 203 -1.88 -14.49 -14.10
N SER A 204 -2.11 -15.37 -13.11
CA SER A 204 -2.52 -14.99 -11.75
C SER A 204 -1.50 -14.08 -11.08
N ALA A 205 -0.20 -14.40 -11.19
CA ALA A 205 0.88 -13.57 -10.66
C ALA A 205 0.88 -12.17 -11.30
N LEU A 206 0.71 -12.07 -12.62
CA LEU A 206 0.62 -10.80 -13.34
C LEU A 206 -0.60 -9.97 -12.90
N PHE A 207 -1.76 -10.61 -12.76
CA PHE A 207 -2.95 -9.92 -12.25
C PHE A 207 -2.75 -9.40 -10.83
N LEU A 208 -2.16 -10.19 -9.93
CA LEU A 208 -1.85 -9.73 -8.57
C LEU A 208 -0.85 -8.57 -8.58
N LEU A 209 0.18 -8.64 -9.42
CA LEU A 209 1.19 -7.59 -9.58
C LEU A 209 0.57 -6.24 -9.98
N VAL A 210 -0.51 -6.24 -10.76
CA VAL A 210 -1.22 -5.00 -11.18
C VAL A 210 -2.35 -4.63 -10.23
N LEU A 211 -3.03 -5.62 -9.64
CA LEU A 211 -4.18 -5.41 -8.77
C LEU A 211 -3.78 -4.79 -7.42
N ILE A 212 -2.71 -5.29 -6.80
CA ILE A 212 -2.21 -4.80 -5.52
C ILE A 212 -1.89 -3.29 -5.56
N PRO A 213 -1.03 -2.77 -6.46
CA PRO A 213 -0.72 -1.35 -6.48
C PRO A 213 -1.93 -0.51 -6.85
N LEU A 214 -2.78 -0.99 -7.77
CA LEU A 214 -3.98 -0.28 -8.18
C LEU A 214 -4.99 -0.16 -7.04
N SER A 215 -5.10 -1.20 -6.19
CA SER A 215 -5.93 -1.17 -4.98
C SER A 215 -5.45 -0.10 -3.99
N LEU A 216 -4.13 0.03 -3.81
CA LEU A 216 -3.56 1.05 -2.93
C LEU A 216 -3.84 2.45 -3.47
N VAL A 217 -3.64 2.68 -4.77
CA VAL A 217 -3.93 3.96 -5.40
C VAL A 217 -5.41 4.29 -5.31
N ALA A 218 -6.30 3.33 -5.54
CA ALA A 218 -7.75 3.52 -5.41
C ALA A 218 -8.16 3.84 -3.97
N PHE A 219 -7.57 3.16 -2.98
CA PHE A 219 -7.81 3.43 -1.57
C PHE A 219 -7.34 4.83 -1.16
N ILE A 220 -6.14 5.24 -1.57
CA ILE A 220 -5.60 6.59 -1.33
C ILE A 220 -6.47 7.65 -2.03
N ALA A 221 -6.89 7.38 -3.27
CA ALA A 221 -7.79 8.26 -4.02
C ALA A 221 -9.11 8.49 -3.28
N LEU A 222 -9.73 7.41 -2.76
CA LEU A 222 -10.93 7.49 -1.93
C LEU A 222 -10.69 8.28 -0.64
N PHE A 223 -9.56 8.05 0.04
CA PHE A 223 -9.22 8.79 1.26
C PHE A 223 -9.07 10.29 0.99
N ILE A 224 -8.32 10.67 -0.04
CA ILE A 224 -8.10 12.08 -0.41
C ILE A 224 -9.45 12.73 -0.71
N ASP A 225 -10.26 12.11 -1.56
CA ASP A 225 -11.54 12.67 -1.97
C ASP A 225 -12.57 12.74 -0.82
N ALA A 226 -12.49 11.83 0.16
CA ALA A 226 -13.31 11.84 1.36
C ALA A 226 -12.86 12.86 2.41
N THR A 227 -11.60 13.33 2.36
CA THR A 227 -11.05 14.27 3.36
C THR A 227 -10.91 15.70 2.84
N GLU A 228 -10.96 15.93 1.53
CA GLU A 228 -10.94 17.27 0.93
C GLU A 228 -12.13 18.14 1.41
N PRO A 229 -11.89 19.39 1.87
CA PRO A 229 -12.96 20.33 2.19
C PRO A 229 -13.78 20.67 0.94
N ARG A 230 -15.11 20.60 1.04
CA ARG A 230 -16.02 20.89 -0.07
C ARG A 230 -16.78 22.19 0.17
N PRO A 231 -17.10 22.95 -0.89
CA PRO A 231 -17.91 24.16 -0.76
C PRO A 231 -19.34 23.82 -0.35
N ASP A 232 -19.96 24.73 0.39
CA ASP A 232 -21.34 24.61 0.86
C ASP A 232 -22.31 24.39 -0.32
N GLY A 233 -23.17 23.36 -0.23
CA GLY A 233 -24.20 23.06 -1.23
C GLY A 233 -24.09 21.71 -1.96
N ILE A 234 -23.03 20.92 -1.74
CA ILE A 234 -22.95 19.52 -2.19
C ILE A 234 -23.38 18.60 -1.04
N THR A 235 -24.58 18.04 -1.13
CA THR A 235 -25.18 17.18 -0.09
C THR A 235 -24.55 15.79 0.03
N TRP A 236 -23.80 15.36 -0.99
CA TRP A 236 -23.09 14.07 -0.96
C TRP A 236 -21.70 14.22 -0.32
N ILE A 237 -21.61 13.77 0.93
CA ILE A 237 -20.35 13.64 1.66
C ILE A 237 -19.99 12.15 1.67
N PRO A 238 -18.88 11.73 1.03
CA PRO A 238 -18.37 10.39 1.23
C PRO A 238 -17.97 10.26 2.71
N THR A 239 -18.77 9.56 3.49
CA THR A 239 -18.47 9.34 4.90
C THR A 239 -17.16 8.56 5.01
N LEU A 240 -16.13 9.16 5.62
CA LEU A 240 -14.79 8.56 5.77
C LEU A 240 -14.86 7.10 6.25
N TRP A 241 -15.73 6.85 7.24
CA TRP A 241 -15.98 5.51 7.77
C TRP A 241 -16.46 4.50 6.74
N VAL A 242 -17.31 4.91 5.80
CA VAL A 242 -17.86 4.00 4.78
C VAL A 242 -16.82 3.71 3.70
N TYR A 243 -16.10 4.73 3.22
CA TYR A 243 -15.20 4.54 2.06
C TYR A 243 -13.81 4.00 2.45
N VAL A 244 -13.31 4.36 3.64
CA VAL A 244 -11.96 4.00 4.12
C VAL A 244 -12.05 2.94 5.21
N GLY A 245 -13.06 3.02 6.08
CA GLY A 245 -13.25 2.03 7.16
C GLY A 245 -13.72 0.68 6.66
N LEU A 246 -14.62 0.62 5.67
CA LEU A 246 -15.17 -0.65 5.18
C LEU A 246 -14.09 -1.59 4.59
N PRO A 247 -13.14 -1.13 3.74
CA PRO A 247 -12.06 -2.01 3.26
C PRO A 247 -11.20 -2.58 4.39
N ILE A 248 -10.85 -1.77 5.38
CA ILE A 248 -10.06 -2.19 6.55
C ILE A 248 -10.86 -3.19 7.38
N ALA A 249 -12.14 -2.91 7.65
CA ALA A 249 -13.02 -3.82 8.37
C ALA A 249 -13.18 -5.16 7.63
N GLY A 250 -13.30 -5.12 6.30
CA GLY A 250 -13.34 -6.31 5.45
C GLY A 250 -12.10 -7.18 5.62
N TYR A 251 -10.90 -6.58 5.61
CA TYR A 251 -9.65 -7.28 5.91
C TYR A 251 -9.68 -7.97 7.28
N VAL A 252 -9.97 -7.19 8.33
CA VAL A 252 -9.93 -7.66 9.72
C VAL A 252 -10.94 -8.79 9.96
N LEU A 253 -12.19 -8.61 9.52
CA LEU A 253 -13.25 -9.58 9.74
C LEU A 253 -12.97 -10.92 9.05
N VAL A 254 -12.49 -10.88 7.80
CA VAL A 254 -12.16 -12.10 7.08
C VAL A 254 -10.92 -12.78 7.66
N SER A 255 -9.92 -12.00 8.10
CA SER A 255 -8.72 -12.54 8.75
C SER A 255 -9.08 -13.23 10.08
N LEU A 256 -9.92 -12.60 10.91
CA LEU A 256 -10.39 -13.18 12.16
C LEU A 256 -11.23 -14.45 11.92
N GLY A 257 -12.09 -14.44 10.90
CA GLY A 257 -12.86 -15.61 10.50
C GLY A 257 -11.97 -16.77 10.04
N ALA A 258 -10.90 -16.47 9.30
CA ALA A 258 -9.91 -17.46 8.87
C ALA A 258 -9.11 -18.02 10.06
N ALA A 259 -8.68 -17.16 10.99
CA ALA A 259 -7.99 -17.57 12.20
C ALA A 259 -8.87 -18.46 13.08
N TYR A 260 -10.15 -18.12 13.24
CA TYR A 260 -11.13 -18.94 13.97
C TYR A 260 -11.32 -20.33 13.33
N ARG A 261 -11.18 -20.42 12.00
CA ARG A 261 -11.25 -21.69 11.25
C ARG A 261 -9.94 -22.47 11.24
N GLY A 262 -8.88 -21.98 11.89
CA GLY A 262 -7.58 -22.64 11.93
C GLY A 262 -6.81 -22.61 10.61
N ILE A 263 -7.11 -21.66 9.71
CA ILE A 263 -6.31 -21.46 8.49
C ILE A 263 -4.93 -20.95 8.92
N SER A 264 -3.86 -21.63 8.50
CA SER A 264 -2.48 -21.33 8.89
C SER A 264 -2.03 -19.92 8.51
N THR A 265 -2.55 -19.38 7.41
CA THR A 265 -2.23 -18.04 6.89
C THR A 265 -3.48 -17.16 6.80
N PRO A 266 -4.03 -16.68 7.94
CA PRO A 266 -5.29 -15.93 7.95
C PRO A 266 -5.22 -14.56 7.24
N SER A 267 -4.03 -14.02 7.01
CA SER A 267 -3.81 -12.78 6.27
C SER A 267 -4.17 -12.88 4.78
N ALA A 268 -3.96 -14.04 4.15
CA ALA A 268 -4.28 -14.26 2.74
C ALA A 268 -5.80 -14.13 2.45
N PRO A 269 -6.71 -14.82 3.17
CA PRO A 269 -8.15 -14.58 3.05
C PRO A 269 -8.54 -13.16 3.46
N GLY A 270 -7.86 -12.58 4.46
CA GLY A 270 -7.98 -11.16 4.80
C GLY A 270 -7.80 -10.22 3.61
N ALA A 271 -6.75 -10.42 2.81
CA ALA A 271 -6.49 -9.62 1.62
C ALA A 271 -7.64 -9.69 0.59
N TYR A 272 -8.24 -10.87 0.39
CA TYR A 272 -9.43 -10.99 -0.46
C TYR A 272 -10.63 -10.21 0.11
N GLY A 273 -10.81 -10.24 1.44
CA GLY A 273 -11.80 -9.42 2.13
C GLY A 273 -11.60 -7.92 1.90
N PHE A 274 -10.35 -7.46 1.96
CA PHE A 274 -9.99 -6.08 1.63
C PHE A 274 -10.36 -5.72 0.19
N PHE A 275 -9.94 -6.53 -0.79
CA PHE A 275 -10.22 -6.24 -2.21
C PHE A 275 -11.72 -6.24 -2.53
N ALA A 276 -12.47 -7.18 -1.98
CA ALA A 276 -13.91 -7.24 -2.17
C ALA A 276 -14.61 -5.99 -1.58
N ALA A 277 -14.27 -5.63 -0.35
CA ALA A 277 -14.84 -4.47 0.31
C ALA A 277 -14.43 -3.15 -0.38
N LEU A 278 -13.17 -3.02 -0.80
CA LEU A 278 -12.69 -1.87 -1.57
C LEU A 278 -13.39 -1.75 -2.92
N TRP A 279 -13.67 -2.87 -3.60
CA TRP A 279 -14.41 -2.86 -4.85
C TRP A 279 -15.83 -2.35 -4.64
N VAL A 280 -16.53 -2.82 -3.59
CA VAL A 280 -17.89 -2.36 -3.26
C VAL A 280 -17.90 -0.86 -2.95
N THR A 281 -16.96 -0.36 -2.14
CA THR A 281 -16.90 1.08 -1.84
C THR A 281 -16.54 1.91 -3.06
N ALA A 282 -15.63 1.44 -3.91
CA ALA A 282 -15.24 2.11 -5.15
C ALA A 282 -16.40 2.18 -6.15
N VAL A 283 -17.19 1.11 -6.30
CA VAL A 283 -18.41 1.12 -7.13
C VAL A 283 -19.43 2.11 -6.57
N GLY A 284 -19.71 2.04 -5.27
CA GLY A 284 -20.64 2.97 -4.60
C GLY A 284 -20.21 4.43 -4.78
N TYR A 285 -18.90 4.70 -4.67
CA TYR A 285 -18.30 6.00 -4.90
C TYR A 285 -18.57 6.50 -6.33
N LEU A 286 -18.27 5.68 -7.34
CA LEU A 286 -18.45 6.07 -8.75
C LEU A 286 -19.91 6.30 -9.11
N VAL A 287 -20.83 5.46 -8.60
CA VAL A 287 -22.27 5.62 -8.79
C VAL A 287 -22.76 6.93 -8.15
N ALA A 288 -22.35 7.21 -6.92
CA ALA A 288 -22.73 8.43 -6.22
C ALA A 288 -22.15 9.67 -6.92
N ARG A 289 -20.87 9.63 -7.34
CA ARG A 289 -20.22 10.70 -8.10
C ARG A 289 -20.93 10.96 -9.42
N TYR A 290 -21.28 9.92 -10.18
CA TYR A 290 -22.00 10.04 -11.45
C TYR A 290 -23.35 10.75 -11.26
N ARG A 291 -24.13 10.36 -10.24
CA ARG A 291 -25.44 10.95 -9.95
C ARG A 291 -25.36 12.45 -9.59
N HIS A 292 -24.38 12.84 -8.78
CA HIS A 292 -24.32 14.20 -8.24
C HIS A 292 -23.52 15.18 -9.12
N VAL A 293 -22.49 14.70 -9.83
CA VAL A 293 -21.59 15.53 -10.63
C VAL A 293 -21.91 15.44 -12.13
N GLY A 294 -22.19 14.24 -12.64
CA GLY A 294 -22.47 13.98 -14.06
C GLY A 294 -23.91 14.32 -14.48
N GLY A 295 -24.87 14.25 -13.55
CA GLY A 295 -26.29 14.50 -13.84
C GLY A 295 -26.70 15.96 -14.11
N ARG A 296 -25.78 16.94 -13.95
CA ARG A 296 -26.05 18.37 -14.21
C ARG A 296 -25.61 18.85 -15.60
N ILE A 297 -25.28 17.92 -16.52
CA ILE A 297 -25.11 18.22 -17.94
C ILE A 297 -26.38 17.76 -18.67
N ARG A 298 -27.49 18.44 -18.40
CA ARG A 298 -28.69 18.45 -19.24
C ARG A 298 -29.34 19.81 -19.11
#